data_AF-A0A969HQ15-F1
#
_entry.id   AF-A0A969HQ15-F1
#
_cell.length_a   1.000
_cell.length_b   1.000
_cell.length_c   1.000
_cell.angle_alpha   90.00
_cell.angle_beta   90.00
_cell.angle_gamma   90.00
#
_symmetry.space_group_name_H-M   'P 1'
#
loop_
_entity.id
_entity.type
_entity.pdbx_description
1 polymer ?
#
loop_
_entity_poly.entity_id
_entity_poly.type
_entity_poly.pdbx_seq_one_letter_code
_entity_poly.pdbx_strand_id
1 'polypeptide(L)'
;MTHGNPQSMTGTTPQDTSRLLDAQRTLILEKTATRLLENPHWRERYDAHIAEALIFDSEHIYNAIVKAVRYRSPMMLDDHIAWLRANMVERHISTGLLREMLAALWTAVTQQLPPTAQTEVYQFVQRGLQRLDYADSAAQALTGIHSHLAEELVRFCYDQNWQWQAAYQQHGRNRMLYDMWLLIDVLIDAIGNKNEHPLLAHLRWLRDGNLRRGLATVHIQQLLWLLTSQAERLAPPQASGAARQMLEVGATSLVRDSELCRALQSAQDVIVSEAAYRIATTNGEDVQQVAVEIGWLLAYLNDSLATDDASYMVNYMQTIQQRFDAGAASIAPWHTYLLLAESFERNLPRYAVQAIATLMDTAASTSQTRSRLPAR
;
A
#
# COMPACT_ATOMS: atom_id res chain seq x y z
N MET A 1 71.18 3.17 6.32
CA MET A 1 70.08 2.20 6.16
C MET A 1 69.29 2.20 7.45
N THR A 2 68.26 3.04 7.52
CA THR A 2 67.34 3.13 8.66
C THR A 2 66.17 2.18 8.40
N HIS A 3 66.10 1.09 9.17
CA HIS A 3 64.96 0.20 9.17
C HIS A 3 63.74 0.94 9.74
N GLY A 4 62.81 1.30 8.86
CA GLY A 4 61.51 1.83 9.23
C GLY A 4 60.74 0.76 10.00
N ASN A 5 60.34 1.10 11.22
CA ASN A 5 59.45 0.30 12.05
C ASN A 5 58.11 0.16 11.31
N PRO A 6 57.65 -1.05 10.96
CA PRO A 6 56.30 -1.23 10.46
C PRO A 6 55.36 -0.87 11.61
N GLN A 7 54.68 0.27 11.48
CA GLN A 7 53.56 0.62 12.35
C GLN A 7 52.57 -0.53 12.27
N SER A 8 52.51 -1.32 13.34
CA SER A 8 51.46 -2.28 13.60
C SER A 8 50.15 -1.51 13.55
N MET A 9 49.43 -1.61 12.42
CA MET A 9 48.01 -1.25 12.38
C MET A 9 47.31 -2.20 13.36
N THR A 10 47.15 -1.76 14.60
CA THR A 10 46.34 -2.44 15.60
C THR A 10 44.91 -2.41 15.10
N GLY A 11 44.53 -3.46 14.36
CA GLY A 11 43.15 -3.66 13.94
C GLY A 11 42.27 -3.62 15.18
N THR A 12 41.22 -2.80 15.14
CA THR A 12 40.17 -2.78 16.17
C THR A 12 39.74 -4.21 16.44
N THR A 13 39.85 -4.64 17.70
CA THR A 13 39.38 -5.98 18.06
C THR A 13 37.85 -5.97 18.12
N PRO A 14 37.17 -7.12 17.95
CA PRO A 14 35.72 -7.23 18.12
C PRO A 14 35.19 -6.75 19.47
N GLN A 15 36.02 -6.86 20.53
CA GLN A 15 35.71 -6.29 21.83
C GLN A 15 35.68 -4.76 21.78
N ASP A 16 36.55 -4.13 20.99
CA ASP A 16 36.53 -2.68 20.75
C ASP A 16 35.31 -2.27 19.92
N THR A 17 34.95 -3.04 18.89
CA THR A 17 33.73 -2.78 18.09
C THR A 17 32.47 -2.81 18.95
N SER A 18 32.30 -3.84 19.80
CA SER A 18 31.13 -3.92 20.68
C SER A 18 31.06 -2.79 21.71
N ARG A 19 32.21 -2.33 22.24
CA ARG A 19 32.26 -1.17 23.15
C ARG A 19 31.93 0.13 22.44
N LEU A 20 32.40 0.32 21.20
CA LEU A 20 32.06 1.49 20.39
C LEU A 20 30.58 1.52 20.07
N LEU A 21 29.98 0.37 19.74
CA LEU A 21 28.53 0.24 19.61
C LEU A 21 27.86 0.70 20.92
N ASP A 22 28.16 0.07 22.06
CA ASP A 22 27.54 0.41 23.35
C ASP A 22 27.65 1.91 23.67
N ALA A 23 28.79 2.54 23.39
CA ALA A 23 29.01 3.97 23.61
C ALA A 23 28.17 4.88 22.71
N GLN A 24 27.78 4.42 21.51
CA GLN A 24 26.99 5.17 20.53
C GLN A 24 25.52 4.76 20.50
N ARG A 25 25.09 3.84 21.38
CA ARG A 25 23.76 3.21 21.37
C ARG A 25 22.61 4.22 21.25
N THR A 26 22.53 5.19 22.16
CA THR A 26 21.44 6.18 22.19
C THR A 26 21.36 6.94 20.87
N LEU A 27 22.48 7.44 20.38
CA LEU A 27 22.54 8.23 19.15
C LEU A 27 22.21 7.40 17.90
N ILE A 28 22.60 6.13 17.87
CA ILE A 28 22.25 5.20 16.79
C ILE A 28 20.74 4.94 16.78
N LEU A 29 20.14 4.64 17.93
CA LEU A 29 18.71 4.33 18.04
C LEU A 29 17.84 5.56 17.71
N GLU A 30 18.19 6.74 18.22
CA GLU A 30 17.48 7.99 17.91
C GLU A 30 17.52 8.31 16.41
N LYS A 31 18.69 8.19 15.76
CA LYS A 31 18.82 8.38 14.31
C LYS A 31 18.05 7.34 13.51
N THR A 32 18.03 6.10 13.97
CA THR A 32 17.28 5.01 13.32
C THR A 32 15.79 5.31 13.35
N ALA A 33 15.24 5.64 14.52
CA ALA A 33 13.83 5.96 14.67
C ALA A 33 13.44 7.23 13.90
N THR A 34 14.28 8.27 13.95
CA THR A 34 14.06 9.52 13.19
C THR A 34 13.93 9.22 11.70
N ARG A 35 14.85 8.42 11.15
CA ARG A 35 14.86 8.05 9.74
C ARG A 35 13.64 7.23 9.35
N LEU A 36 13.24 6.25 10.17
CA LEU A 36 12.02 5.47 9.91
C LEU A 36 10.78 6.37 9.90
N LEU A 37 10.71 7.35 10.81
CA LEU A 37 9.59 8.29 10.89
C LEU A 37 9.58 9.37 9.79
N GLU A 38 10.62 9.48 8.96
CA GLU A 38 10.60 10.28 7.73
C GLU A 38 9.62 9.68 6.70
N ASN A 39 9.41 8.36 6.75
CA ASN A 39 8.45 7.68 5.91
C ASN A 39 7.03 7.80 6.52
N PRO A 40 6.10 8.51 5.85
CA PRO A 40 4.76 8.76 6.39
C PRO A 40 3.94 7.47 6.56
N HIS A 41 4.31 6.38 5.88
CA HIS A 41 3.65 5.07 6.01
C HIS A 41 3.54 4.61 7.46
N TRP A 42 4.62 4.73 8.25
CA TRP A 42 4.66 4.26 9.62
C TRP A 42 3.59 4.94 10.49
N ARG A 43 3.45 6.26 10.37
CA ARG A 43 2.46 7.05 11.13
C ARG A 43 1.04 6.82 10.64
N GLU A 44 0.85 6.69 9.32
CA GLU A 44 -0.47 6.44 8.74
C GLU A 44 -1.04 5.06 9.09
N ARG A 45 -0.17 4.08 9.29
CA ARG A 45 -0.57 2.69 9.52
C ARG A 45 -0.68 2.31 10.99
N TYR A 46 0.23 2.80 11.83
CA TYR A 46 0.37 2.33 13.20
C TYR A 46 0.21 3.45 14.24
N ASP A 47 -0.50 4.52 13.87
CA ASP A 47 -0.87 5.64 14.75
C ASP A 47 0.29 6.44 15.36
N ALA A 48 -0.02 7.29 16.35
CA ALA A 48 0.93 8.20 16.98
C ALA A 48 1.94 7.50 17.91
N HIS A 49 1.62 6.30 18.41
CA HIS A 49 2.47 5.52 19.32
C HIS A 49 3.53 4.70 18.59
N ILE A 50 3.51 4.65 17.25
CA ILE A 50 4.49 3.91 16.45
C ILE A 50 5.94 4.32 16.72
N ALA A 51 6.17 5.58 17.11
CA ALA A 51 7.52 6.07 17.41
C ALA A 51 8.17 5.28 18.56
N GLU A 52 7.42 5.02 19.63
CA GLU A 52 7.90 4.25 20.79
C GLU A 52 8.13 2.78 20.43
N ALA A 53 7.21 2.19 19.67
CA ALA A 53 7.33 0.81 19.19
C ALA A 53 8.54 0.64 18.25
N LEU A 54 8.78 1.58 17.34
CA LEU A 54 9.93 1.55 16.44
C LEU A 54 11.26 1.68 17.19
N ILE A 55 11.33 2.51 18.23
CA ILE A 55 12.52 2.60 19.09
C ILE A 55 12.75 1.26 19.78
N PHE A 56 11.71 0.69 20.40
CA PHE A 56 11.79 -0.59 21.10
C PHE A 56 12.22 -1.74 20.17
N ASP A 57 11.60 -1.87 19.01
CA ASP A 57 11.94 -2.90 18.03
C ASP A 57 13.36 -2.68 17.46
N SER A 58 13.76 -1.43 17.18
CA SER A 58 15.12 -1.11 16.73
C SER A 58 16.16 -1.43 17.81
N GLU A 59 15.84 -1.21 19.08
CA GLU A 59 16.68 -1.54 20.21
C GLU A 59 16.87 -3.06 20.35
N HIS A 60 15.82 -3.85 20.12
CA HIS A 60 15.92 -5.31 20.10
C HIS A 60 16.87 -5.82 19.00
N ILE A 61 16.68 -5.33 17.76
CA ILE A 61 17.54 -5.68 16.63
C ILE A 61 18.99 -5.26 16.92
N TYR A 62 19.19 -4.03 17.39
CA TYR A 62 20.49 -3.48 17.73
C TYR A 62 21.19 -4.32 18.80
N ASN A 63 20.50 -4.67 19.89
CA ASN A 63 21.06 -5.48 20.96
C ASN A 63 21.46 -6.88 20.47
N ALA A 64 20.71 -7.46 19.53
CA ALA A 64 21.08 -8.73 18.89
C ALA A 64 22.37 -8.58 18.06
N ILE A 65 22.53 -7.49 17.31
CA ILE A 65 23.77 -7.18 16.56
C ILE A 65 24.95 -7.00 17.52
N VAL A 66 24.80 -6.22 18.59
CA VAL A 66 25.89 -6.03 19.59
C VAL A 66 26.33 -7.35 20.19
N LYS A 67 25.37 -8.22 20.58
CA LYS A 67 25.68 -9.56 21.10
C LYS A 67 26.39 -10.41 20.05
N ALA A 68 25.88 -10.44 18.81
CA ALA A 68 26.47 -11.23 17.74
C ALA A 68 27.92 -10.81 17.44
N VAL A 69 28.20 -9.50 17.41
CA VAL A 69 29.57 -8.95 17.28
C VAL A 69 30.43 -9.33 18.48
N ARG A 70 29.96 -9.07 19.70
CA ARG A 70 30.71 -9.33 20.94
C ARG A 70 31.14 -10.79 21.07
N TYR A 71 30.24 -11.72 20.74
CA TYR A 71 30.47 -13.17 20.83
C TYR A 71 30.96 -13.79 19.52
N ARG A 72 31.09 -13.01 18.45
CA ARG A 72 31.42 -13.48 17.09
C ARG A 72 30.52 -14.64 16.65
N SER A 73 29.24 -14.58 17.00
CA SER A 73 28.28 -15.66 16.76
C SER A 73 27.15 -15.14 15.86
N PRO A 74 27.25 -15.38 14.55
CA PRO A 74 26.20 -14.98 13.62
C PRO A 74 24.86 -15.69 13.88
N MET A 75 24.91 -16.90 14.45
CA MET A 75 23.71 -17.67 14.80
C MET A 75 22.78 -16.92 15.78
N MET A 76 23.34 -16.13 16.70
CA MET A 76 22.53 -15.32 17.62
C MET A 76 21.65 -14.30 16.89
N LEU A 77 22.16 -13.72 15.80
CA LEU A 77 21.40 -12.80 14.98
C LEU A 77 20.40 -13.55 14.09
N ASP A 78 20.80 -14.69 13.51
CA ASP A 78 19.91 -15.51 12.68
C ASP A 78 18.65 -15.95 13.44
N ASP A 79 18.83 -16.45 14.67
CA ASP A 79 17.73 -16.89 15.53
C ASP A 79 16.84 -15.70 15.92
N HIS A 80 17.45 -14.56 16.25
CA HIS A 80 16.71 -13.35 16.59
C HIS A 80 15.89 -12.81 15.42
N ILE A 81 16.46 -12.75 14.22
CA ILE A 81 15.76 -12.28 13.02
C ILE A 81 14.64 -13.23 12.62
N ALA A 82 14.85 -14.55 12.74
CA ALA A 82 13.80 -15.54 12.49
C ALA A 82 12.61 -15.37 13.46
N TRP A 83 12.90 -15.22 14.75
CA TRP A 83 11.89 -14.92 15.78
C TRP A 83 11.19 -13.59 15.51
N LEU A 84 11.95 -12.53 15.21
CA LEU A 84 11.42 -11.20 14.98
C LEU A 84 10.49 -11.17 13.77
N ARG A 85 10.85 -11.82 12.66
CA ARG A 85 9.99 -11.96 11.49
C ARG A 85 8.65 -12.60 11.84
N ALA A 86 8.66 -13.68 12.62
CA ALA A 86 7.43 -14.34 13.04
C ALA A 86 6.51 -13.39 13.86
N ASN A 87 7.05 -12.69 14.87
CA ASN A 87 6.26 -11.76 15.69
C ASN A 87 5.82 -10.50 14.94
N MET A 88 6.62 -10.02 13.98
CA MET A 88 6.30 -8.84 13.18
C MET A 88 5.14 -9.11 12.23
N VAL A 89 5.08 -10.30 11.64
CA VAL A 89 3.96 -10.74 10.79
C VAL A 89 2.65 -10.78 11.58
N GLU A 90 2.68 -11.22 12.85
CA GLU A 90 1.52 -11.16 13.76
C GLU A 90 1.05 -9.72 14.02
N ARG A 91 1.96 -8.75 14.01
CA ARG A 91 1.67 -7.31 14.09
C ARG A 91 1.38 -6.66 12.74
N HIS A 92 1.22 -7.47 11.68
CA HIS A 92 1.00 -7.03 10.30
C HIS A 92 2.12 -6.17 9.70
N ILE A 93 3.35 -6.27 10.24
CA ILE A 93 4.55 -5.65 9.70
C ILE A 93 5.18 -6.62 8.70
N SER A 94 5.41 -6.15 7.47
CA SER A 94 5.99 -6.99 6.42
C SER A 94 7.48 -7.21 6.62
N THR A 95 8.01 -8.26 6.01
CA THR A 95 9.46 -8.48 5.89
C THR A 95 10.15 -7.31 5.19
N GLY A 96 9.47 -6.63 4.26
CA GLY A 96 9.95 -5.39 3.63
C GLY A 96 10.22 -4.27 4.64
N LEU A 97 9.29 -4.04 5.57
CA LEU A 97 9.44 -3.06 6.63
C LEU A 97 10.57 -3.44 7.61
N LEU A 98 10.77 -4.74 7.88
CA LEU A 98 11.94 -5.22 8.63
C LEU A 98 13.27 -4.93 7.91
N ARG A 99 13.31 -5.07 6.58
CA ARG A 99 14.47 -4.67 5.77
C ARG A 99 14.70 -3.15 5.88
N GLU A 100 13.64 -2.35 5.87
CA GLU A 100 13.70 -0.89 6.07
C GLU A 100 14.30 -0.54 7.44
N MET A 101 13.88 -1.22 8.51
CA MET A 101 14.43 -1.07 9.86
C MET A 101 15.92 -1.41 9.94
N LEU A 102 16.33 -2.55 9.37
CA LEU A 102 17.74 -2.95 9.31
C LEU A 102 18.58 -1.96 8.49
N ALA A 103 18.05 -1.45 7.37
CA ALA A 103 18.72 -0.48 6.53
C ALA A 103 18.87 0.89 7.22
N ALA A 104 17.84 1.34 7.93
CA ALA A 104 17.89 2.56 8.74
C ALA A 104 18.92 2.43 9.88
N LEU A 105 18.92 1.29 10.57
CA LEU A 105 19.88 0.98 11.64
C LEU A 105 21.32 0.96 11.11
N TRP A 106 21.54 0.29 9.97
CA TRP A 106 22.85 0.25 9.32
C TRP A 106 23.33 1.65 8.91
N THR A 107 22.43 2.48 8.37
CA THR A 107 22.75 3.87 8.03
C THR A 107 23.15 4.67 9.27
N ALA A 108 22.45 4.48 10.40
CA ALA A 108 22.83 5.12 11.66
C ALA A 108 24.18 4.63 12.18
N VAL A 109 24.46 3.33 12.10
CA VAL A 109 25.75 2.72 12.49
C VAL A 109 26.91 3.30 11.67
N THR A 110 26.77 3.38 10.34
CA THR A 110 27.84 3.88 9.45
C THR A 110 28.18 5.35 9.68
N GLN A 111 27.25 6.12 10.23
CA GLN A 111 27.50 7.52 10.60
C GLN A 111 28.23 7.68 11.94
N GLN A 112 28.24 6.66 12.80
CA GLN A 112 28.75 6.76 14.18
C GLN A 112 30.01 5.94 14.44
N LEU A 113 30.29 4.93 13.63
CA LEU A 113 31.44 4.05 13.81
C LEU A 113 32.55 4.35 12.81
N PRO A 114 33.82 4.09 13.16
CA PRO A 114 34.92 4.14 12.19
C PRO A 114 34.80 3.01 11.14
N PRO A 115 35.36 3.17 9.92
CA PRO A 115 35.21 2.21 8.82
C PRO A 115 35.60 0.75 9.14
N THR A 116 36.58 0.56 10.03
CA THR A 116 37.00 -0.79 10.45
C THR A 116 35.90 -1.51 11.24
N ALA A 117 35.27 -0.81 12.19
CA ALA A 117 34.14 -1.32 12.96
C ALA A 117 32.89 -1.50 12.09
N GLN A 118 32.67 -0.59 11.12
CA GLN A 118 31.58 -0.71 10.15
C GLN A 118 31.66 -2.03 9.37
N THR A 119 32.85 -2.38 8.85
CA THR A 119 33.04 -3.61 8.06
C THR A 119 32.65 -4.86 8.84
N GLU A 120 33.01 -4.93 10.12
CA GLU A 120 32.65 -6.04 11.00
C GLU A 120 31.13 -6.11 11.22
N VAL A 121 30.49 -4.98 11.57
CA VAL A 121 29.03 -4.93 11.80
C VAL A 121 28.26 -5.24 10.52
N TYR A 122 28.74 -4.80 9.36
CA TYR A 122 28.11 -5.03 8.06
C TYR A 122 27.89 -6.52 7.78
N GLN A 123 28.86 -7.38 8.14
CA GLN A 123 28.74 -8.82 7.92
C GLN A 123 27.55 -9.43 8.67
N PHE A 124 27.29 -8.95 9.90
CA PHE A 124 26.13 -9.36 10.67
C PHE A 124 24.84 -8.81 10.09
N VAL A 125 24.78 -7.52 9.75
CA VAL A 125 23.60 -6.92 9.11
C VAL A 125 23.24 -7.64 7.81
N GLN A 126 24.22 -7.90 6.94
CA GLN A 126 24.02 -8.60 5.67
C GLN A 126 23.46 -10.01 5.90
N ARG A 127 23.96 -10.72 6.91
CA ARG A 127 23.43 -12.05 7.27
C ARG A 127 22.00 -11.97 7.81
N GLY A 128 21.71 -10.96 8.63
CA GLY A 128 20.34 -10.68 9.09
C GLY A 128 19.38 -10.44 7.92
N LEU A 129 19.80 -9.65 6.93
CA LEU A 129 19.04 -9.42 5.70
C LEU A 129 18.81 -10.71 4.90
N GLN A 130 19.83 -11.56 4.75
CA GLN A 130 19.71 -12.87 4.10
C GLN A 130 18.75 -13.80 4.86
N ARG A 131 18.70 -13.70 6.19
CA ARG A 131 17.81 -14.54 7.01
C ARG A 131 16.34 -14.21 6.82
N LEU A 132 16.03 -12.99 6.36
CA LEU A 132 14.67 -12.58 6.02
C LEU A 132 14.13 -13.28 4.77
N ASP A 133 15.00 -13.85 3.93
CA ASP A 133 14.57 -14.56 2.74
C ASP A 133 13.76 -15.82 3.06
N TYR A 134 12.75 -16.09 2.23
CA TYR A 134 11.91 -17.28 2.37
C TYR A 134 12.61 -18.50 1.79
N ALA A 135 12.38 -19.67 2.38
CA ALA A 135 12.80 -20.94 1.79
C ALA A 135 11.85 -21.41 0.66
N ASP A 136 10.63 -20.89 0.64
CA ASP A 136 9.63 -21.20 -0.37
C ASP A 136 10.03 -20.63 -1.74
N SER A 137 10.06 -21.49 -2.77
CA SER A 137 10.53 -21.13 -4.11
C SER A 137 9.63 -20.12 -4.82
N ALA A 138 8.32 -20.11 -4.54
CA ALA A 138 7.39 -19.14 -5.11
C ALA A 138 7.64 -17.74 -4.51
N ALA A 139 7.80 -17.66 -3.19
CA ALA A 139 8.14 -16.40 -2.51
C ALA A 139 9.50 -15.84 -2.97
N GLN A 140 10.51 -16.70 -3.14
CA GLN A 140 11.82 -16.30 -3.68
C GLN A 140 11.71 -15.75 -5.10
N ALA A 141 10.98 -16.44 -5.98
CA ALA A 141 10.82 -16.01 -7.36
C ALA A 141 10.13 -14.64 -7.46
N LEU A 142 9.09 -14.39 -6.65
CA LEU A 142 8.44 -13.07 -6.57
C LEU A 142 9.36 -11.99 -6.00
N THR A 143 10.18 -12.34 -5.00
CA THR A 143 11.21 -11.42 -4.47
C THR A 143 12.18 -10.98 -5.58
N GLY A 144 12.56 -11.90 -6.47
CA GLY A 144 13.47 -11.61 -7.60
C GLY A 144 12.91 -10.63 -8.65
N ILE A 145 11.58 -10.48 -8.73
CA ILE A 145 10.91 -9.55 -9.67
C ILE A 145 10.16 -8.40 -8.97
N HIS A 146 10.35 -8.27 -7.65
CA HIS A 146 9.57 -7.39 -6.78
C HIS A 146 9.49 -5.94 -7.26
N SER A 147 10.65 -5.29 -7.45
CA SER A 147 10.70 -3.90 -7.91
C SER A 147 10.11 -3.72 -9.31
N HIS A 148 10.28 -4.71 -10.19
CA HIS A 148 9.74 -4.65 -11.55
C HIS A 148 8.20 -4.74 -11.53
N LEU A 149 7.64 -5.61 -10.70
CA LEU A 149 6.18 -5.67 -10.47
C LEU A 149 5.64 -4.35 -9.94
N ALA A 150 6.29 -3.75 -8.95
CA ALA A 150 5.85 -2.47 -8.37
C ALA A 150 5.82 -1.35 -9.43
N GLU A 151 6.87 -1.22 -10.24
CA GLU A 151 6.93 -0.23 -11.31
C GLU A 151 5.88 -0.45 -12.40
N GLU A 152 5.64 -1.71 -12.80
CA GLU A 152 4.59 -2.03 -13.77
C GLU A 152 3.20 -1.68 -13.23
N LEU A 153 2.93 -1.94 -11.96
CA LEU A 153 1.67 -1.56 -11.32
C LEU A 153 1.48 -0.04 -11.28
N VAL A 154 2.53 0.72 -10.93
CA VAL A 154 2.47 2.19 -10.96
C VAL A 154 2.22 2.70 -12.38
N ARG A 155 2.89 2.11 -13.38
CA ARG A 155 2.71 2.47 -14.79
C ARG A 155 1.27 2.25 -15.26
N PHE A 156 0.65 1.14 -14.87
CA PHE A 156 -0.73 0.86 -15.26
C PHE A 156 -1.76 1.63 -14.43
N CYS A 157 -1.53 1.84 -13.13
CA CYS A 157 -2.48 2.53 -12.27
C CYS A 157 -2.31 4.05 -12.35
N TYR A 158 -1.16 4.56 -11.95
CA TYR A 158 -0.91 6.00 -11.79
C TYR A 158 -0.59 6.69 -13.12
N ASP A 159 0.31 6.15 -13.95
CA ASP A 159 0.75 6.88 -15.15
C ASP A 159 -0.36 6.94 -16.23
N GLN A 160 -1.33 6.02 -16.19
CA GLN A 160 -2.39 5.89 -17.21
C GLN A 160 -3.79 6.29 -16.73
N ASN A 161 -4.05 6.40 -15.43
CA ASN A 161 -5.38 6.71 -14.92
C ASN A 161 -5.36 7.94 -14.01
N TRP A 162 -6.17 8.92 -14.40
CA TRP A 162 -6.22 10.20 -13.71
C TRP A 162 -6.76 10.08 -12.28
N GLN A 163 -7.61 9.09 -11.97
CA GLN A 163 -8.16 8.88 -10.62
C GLN A 163 -7.04 8.64 -9.62
N TRP A 164 -6.07 7.80 -9.98
CA TRP A 164 -4.90 7.51 -9.17
C TRP A 164 -3.99 8.73 -9.03
N GLN A 165 -3.81 9.52 -10.10
CA GLN A 165 -3.05 10.78 -10.04
C GLN A 165 -3.71 11.79 -9.09
N ALA A 166 -5.04 11.92 -9.17
CA ALA A 166 -5.82 12.80 -8.30
C ALA A 166 -5.76 12.34 -6.83
N ALA A 167 -5.76 11.03 -6.56
CA ALA A 167 -5.70 10.49 -5.22
C ALA A 167 -4.32 10.65 -4.55
N TYR A 168 -3.25 10.67 -5.34
CA TYR A 168 -1.88 10.73 -4.84
C TYR A 168 -1.23 12.12 -4.94
N GLN A 169 -1.86 13.09 -5.60
CA GLN A 169 -1.46 14.51 -5.78
C GLN A 169 -0.20 14.96 -5.03
N GLN A 170 -0.32 15.22 -3.72
CA GLN A 170 0.72 15.86 -2.88
C GLN A 170 1.99 15.02 -2.73
N HIS A 171 1.88 13.70 -2.85
CA HIS A 171 3.00 12.77 -2.70
C HIS A 171 3.44 12.17 -4.05
N GLY A 172 2.56 12.23 -5.04
CA GLY A 172 2.79 11.82 -6.41
C GLY A 172 3.13 10.34 -6.59
N ARG A 173 3.79 10.07 -7.71
CA ARG A 173 4.16 8.72 -8.17
C ARG A 173 5.00 7.94 -7.17
N ASN A 174 5.93 8.59 -6.46
CA ASN A 174 6.83 7.93 -5.51
C ASN A 174 6.08 7.28 -4.36
N ARG A 175 5.02 7.93 -3.87
CA ARG A 175 4.21 7.33 -2.80
C ARG A 175 3.38 6.16 -3.31
N MET A 176 2.84 6.23 -4.51
CA MET A 176 2.17 5.10 -5.14
C MET A 176 3.13 3.92 -5.28
N LEU A 177 4.36 4.16 -5.76
CA LEU A 177 5.40 3.13 -5.86
C LEU A 177 5.69 2.47 -4.52
N TYR A 178 5.80 3.24 -3.45
CA TYR A 178 5.99 2.70 -2.10
C TYR A 178 4.80 1.84 -1.65
N ASP A 179 3.56 2.30 -1.85
CA ASP A 179 2.35 1.52 -1.52
C ASP A 179 2.31 0.19 -2.33
N MET A 180 2.72 0.20 -3.60
CA MET A 180 2.81 -1.02 -4.43
C MET A 180 3.92 -1.96 -3.93
N TRP A 181 5.10 -1.42 -3.63
CA TRP A 181 6.24 -2.17 -3.08
C TRP A 181 5.82 -2.92 -1.81
N LEU A 182 5.14 -2.23 -0.91
CA LEU A 182 4.66 -2.81 0.34
C LEU A 182 3.57 -3.86 0.13
N LEU A 183 2.60 -3.63 -0.76
CA LEU A 183 1.58 -4.63 -1.09
C LEU A 183 2.22 -5.93 -1.57
N ILE A 184 3.23 -5.85 -2.45
CA ILE A 184 3.92 -7.03 -2.97
C ILE A 184 4.76 -7.70 -1.87
N ASP A 185 5.38 -6.96 -0.96
CA ASP A 185 6.06 -7.58 0.19
C ASP A 185 5.11 -8.35 1.08
N VAL A 186 3.94 -7.78 1.39
CA VAL A 186 2.92 -8.48 2.19
C VAL A 186 2.41 -9.71 1.45
N LEU A 187 2.28 -9.67 0.12
CA LEU A 187 1.94 -10.84 -0.69
C LEU A 187 3.03 -11.92 -0.61
N ILE A 188 4.31 -11.54 -0.72
CA ILE A 188 5.45 -12.46 -0.57
C ILE A 188 5.43 -13.09 0.82
N ASP A 189 5.14 -12.31 1.86
CA ASP A 189 5.04 -12.80 3.23
C ASP A 189 3.89 -13.78 3.40
N ALA A 190 2.73 -13.50 2.79
CA ALA A 190 1.57 -14.37 2.84
C ALA A 190 1.85 -15.72 2.14
N ILE A 191 2.52 -15.69 0.99
CA ILE A 191 2.94 -16.91 0.26
C ILE A 191 3.99 -17.67 1.06
N GLY A 192 5.05 -16.99 1.49
CA GLY A 192 6.18 -17.60 2.17
C GLY A 192 5.83 -18.22 3.52
N ASN A 193 4.86 -17.64 4.24
CA ASN A 193 4.33 -18.19 5.48
C ASN A 193 3.09 -19.09 5.30
N LYS A 194 2.55 -19.19 4.07
CA LYS A 194 1.29 -19.89 3.76
C LYS A 194 0.13 -19.43 4.66
N ASN A 195 0.02 -18.12 4.82
CA ASN A 195 -0.95 -17.48 5.71
C ASN A 195 -1.47 -16.20 5.04
N GLU A 196 -2.75 -16.18 4.68
CA GLU A 196 -3.38 -15.03 4.02
C GLU A 196 -3.66 -13.85 4.98
N HIS A 197 -3.68 -14.05 6.30
CA HIS A 197 -4.11 -13.03 7.26
C HIS A 197 -3.37 -11.67 7.14
N PRO A 198 -2.03 -11.63 6.99
CA PRO A 198 -1.32 -10.36 6.81
C PRO A 198 -1.75 -9.61 5.55
N LEU A 199 -1.98 -10.33 4.44
CA LEU A 199 -2.47 -9.76 3.19
C LEU A 199 -3.87 -9.19 3.37
N LEU A 200 -4.79 -9.94 3.98
CA LEU A 200 -6.16 -9.47 4.23
C LEU A 200 -6.19 -8.22 5.13
N ALA A 201 -5.36 -8.20 6.18
CA ALA A 201 -5.23 -7.04 7.04
C ALA A 201 -4.69 -5.82 6.27
N HIS A 202 -3.66 -6.01 5.44
CA HIS A 202 -3.09 -4.94 4.64
C HIS A 202 -4.05 -4.41 3.57
N LEU A 203 -4.81 -5.28 2.89
CA LEU A 203 -5.79 -4.87 1.89
C LEU A 203 -6.92 -4.04 2.49
N ARG A 204 -7.38 -4.36 3.71
CA ARG A 204 -8.36 -3.53 4.43
C ARG A 204 -7.78 -2.15 4.76
N TRP A 205 -6.55 -2.10 5.27
CA TRP A 205 -5.87 -0.82 5.54
C TRP A 205 -5.70 0.00 4.25
N LEU A 206 -5.27 -0.63 3.16
CA LEU A 206 -5.08 0.02 1.86
C LEU A 206 -6.41 0.56 1.32
N ARG A 207 -7.50 -0.21 1.45
CA ARG A 207 -8.87 0.22 1.12
C ARG A 207 -9.29 1.45 1.87
N ASP A 208 -9.18 1.43 3.19
CA ASP A 208 -9.63 2.55 3.99
C ASP A 208 -8.76 3.80 3.74
N GLY A 209 -7.46 3.63 3.48
CA GLY A 209 -6.56 4.70 3.04
C GLY A 209 -6.94 5.28 1.68
N ASN A 210 -7.20 4.42 0.69
CA ASN A 210 -7.57 4.82 -0.67
C ASN A 210 -8.94 5.50 -0.72
N LEU A 211 -9.92 5.02 0.07
CA LEU A 211 -11.22 5.68 0.22
C LEU A 211 -11.08 7.12 0.74
N ARG A 212 -10.20 7.36 1.73
CA ARG A 212 -9.89 8.72 2.21
C ARG A 212 -9.23 9.60 1.16
N ARG A 213 -8.50 9.00 0.22
CA ARG A 213 -7.88 9.69 -0.93
C ARG A 213 -8.83 9.84 -2.12
N GLY A 214 -10.08 9.38 -1.99
CA GLY A 214 -11.09 9.49 -3.03
C GLY A 214 -11.00 8.39 -4.09
N LEU A 215 -10.49 7.20 -3.77
CA LEU A 215 -10.54 6.00 -4.61
C LEU A 215 -11.53 4.99 -4.04
N ALA A 216 -12.45 4.50 -4.86
CA ALA A 216 -13.36 3.41 -4.51
C ALA A 216 -12.65 2.06 -4.36
N THR A 217 -13.26 1.12 -3.63
CA THR A 217 -12.80 -0.26 -3.41
C THR A 217 -12.52 -1.01 -4.71
N VAL A 218 -13.28 -0.73 -5.77
CA VAL A 218 -13.06 -1.34 -7.10
C VAL A 218 -11.67 -1.02 -7.67
N HIS A 219 -11.07 0.12 -7.32
CA HIS A 219 -9.70 0.45 -7.75
C HIS A 219 -8.69 -0.53 -7.15
N ILE A 220 -8.94 -1.01 -5.92
CA ILE A 220 -8.09 -2.03 -5.31
C ILE A 220 -8.35 -3.38 -5.96
N GLN A 221 -9.59 -3.73 -6.27
CA GLN A 221 -9.88 -4.97 -7.01
C GLN A 221 -9.20 -4.96 -8.39
N GLN A 222 -9.23 -3.83 -9.11
CA GLN A 222 -8.49 -3.63 -10.35
C GLN A 222 -6.98 -3.77 -10.14
N LEU A 223 -6.44 -3.18 -9.06
CA LEU A 223 -5.03 -3.31 -8.70
C LEU A 223 -4.64 -4.78 -8.47
N LEU A 224 -5.45 -5.56 -7.76
CA LEU A 224 -5.18 -6.98 -7.52
C LEU A 224 -5.25 -7.78 -8.82
N TRP A 225 -6.23 -7.49 -9.68
CA TRP A 225 -6.30 -8.10 -11.01
C TRP A 225 -5.06 -7.78 -11.87
N LEU A 226 -4.61 -6.51 -11.86
CA LEU A 226 -3.39 -6.09 -12.55
C LEU A 226 -2.16 -6.82 -11.97
N LEU A 227 -2.05 -6.93 -10.64
CA LEU A 227 -0.93 -7.62 -9.99
C LEU A 227 -0.91 -9.10 -10.36
N THR A 228 -2.06 -9.78 -10.38
CA THR A 228 -2.20 -11.16 -10.87
C THR A 228 -1.71 -11.28 -12.31
N SER A 229 -2.19 -10.41 -13.21
CA SER A 229 -1.77 -10.40 -14.63
C SER A 229 -0.28 -10.16 -14.80
N GLN A 230 0.31 -9.21 -14.05
CA GLN A 230 1.74 -8.93 -14.12
C GLN A 230 2.59 -10.07 -13.54
N ALA A 231 2.15 -10.69 -12.44
CA ALA A 231 2.82 -11.87 -11.87
C ALA A 231 2.81 -13.04 -12.85
N GLU A 232 1.71 -13.29 -13.55
CA GLU A 232 1.62 -14.34 -14.58
C GLU A 232 2.54 -14.12 -15.77
N ARG A 233 2.75 -12.86 -16.15
CA ARG A 233 3.65 -12.50 -17.24
C ARG A 233 5.12 -12.62 -16.85
N LEU A 234 5.48 -12.26 -15.62
CA LEU A 234 6.86 -12.04 -15.20
C LEU A 234 7.43 -13.16 -14.33
N ALA A 235 6.60 -13.89 -13.60
CA ALA A 235 7.02 -14.94 -12.66
C ALA A 235 6.90 -16.34 -13.27
N PRO A 236 7.68 -17.32 -12.79
CA PRO A 236 7.48 -18.73 -13.12
C PRO A 236 6.07 -19.22 -12.71
N PRO A 237 5.52 -20.26 -13.37
CA PRO A 237 4.15 -20.73 -13.14
C PRO A 237 3.80 -21.07 -11.68
N GLN A 238 4.77 -21.61 -10.92
CA GLN A 238 4.56 -21.90 -9.49
C GLN A 238 4.33 -20.62 -8.68
N ALA A 239 5.09 -19.57 -8.97
CA ALA A 239 5.05 -18.31 -8.26
C ALA A 239 3.82 -17.49 -8.62
N SER A 240 3.48 -17.42 -9.92
CA SER A 240 2.26 -16.76 -10.37
C SER A 240 0.99 -17.50 -9.92
N GLY A 241 1.01 -18.83 -9.89
CA GLY A 241 -0.09 -19.63 -9.33
C GLY A 241 -0.34 -19.35 -7.84
N ALA A 242 0.72 -19.30 -7.04
CA ALA A 242 0.63 -18.96 -5.61
C ALA A 242 0.15 -17.51 -5.40
N ALA A 243 0.65 -16.56 -6.20
CA ALA A 243 0.19 -15.18 -6.18
C ALA A 243 -1.29 -15.06 -6.52
N ARG A 244 -1.74 -15.69 -7.61
CA ARG A 244 -3.15 -15.69 -8.05
C ARG A 244 -4.05 -16.18 -6.92
N GLN A 245 -3.74 -17.32 -6.31
CA GLN A 245 -4.54 -17.88 -5.22
C GLN A 245 -4.69 -16.89 -4.05
N MET A 246 -3.58 -16.28 -3.59
CA MET A 246 -3.61 -15.32 -2.48
C MET A 246 -4.37 -14.04 -2.83
N LEU A 247 -4.20 -13.55 -4.07
CA LEU A 247 -4.86 -12.33 -4.55
C LEU A 247 -6.36 -12.53 -4.79
N GLU A 248 -6.80 -13.72 -5.22
CA GLU A 248 -8.23 -14.06 -5.34
C GLU A 248 -8.92 -14.08 -3.98
N VAL A 249 -8.28 -14.67 -2.96
CA VAL A 249 -8.75 -14.62 -1.56
C VAL A 249 -8.82 -13.16 -1.09
N GLY A 250 -7.78 -12.38 -1.37
CA GLY A 250 -7.75 -10.95 -1.09
C GLY A 250 -8.89 -10.17 -1.76
N ALA A 251 -9.12 -10.37 -3.05
CA ALA A 251 -10.16 -9.71 -3.82
C ALA A 251 -11.57 -10.05 -3.29
N THR A 252 -11.79 -11.31 -2.91
CA THR A 252 -13.04 -11.78 -2.30
C THR A 252 -13.29 -11.10 -0.95
N SER A 253 -12.25 -10.87 -0.15
CA SER A 253 -12.36 -10.19 1.14
C SER A 253 -12.75 -8.71 1.06
N LEU A 254 -12.61 -8.09 -0.12
CA LEU A 254 -12.97 -6.70 -0.37
C LEU A 254 -14.46 -6.52 -0.71
N VAL A 255 -15.17 -7.61 -1.02
CA VAL A 255 -16.60 -7.57 -1.34
C VAL A 255 -17.38 -7.12 -0.11
N ARG A 256 -18.29 -6.16 -0.30
CA ARG A 256 -19.13 -5.60 0.77
C ARG A 256 -20.30 -6.53 1.05
N ASP A 257 -20.41 -7.02 2.28
CA ASP A 257 -21.53 -7.86 2.72
C ASP A 257 -22.71 -7.00 3.22
N SER A 258 -23.35 -6.29 2.29
CA SER A 258 -24.55 -5.50 2.55
C SER A 258 -25.64 -5.85 1.56
N GLU A 259 -26.88 -5.93 2.03
CA GLU A 259 -28.05 -6.18 1.17
C GLU A 259 -28.21 -5.09 0.10
N LEU A 260 -27.93 -3.83 0.45
CA LEU A 260 -27.95 -2.70 -0.50
C LEU A 260 -26.89 -2.87 -1.60
N CYS A 261 -25.67 -3.22 -1.21
CA CYS A 261 -24.57 -3.46 -2.14
C CYS A 261 -24.86 -4.64 -3.07
N ARG A 262 -25.40 -5.74 -2.54
CA ARG A 262 -25.81 -6.89 -3.35
C ARG A 262 -26.91 -6.53 -4.35
N ALA A 263 -27.93 -5.78 -3.93
CA ALA A 263 -29.00 -5.33 -4.82
C ALA A 263 -28.42 -4.48 -5.97
N LEU A 264 -27.56 -3.50 -5.65
CA LEU A 264 -26.91 -2.66 -6.66
C LEU A 264 -26.02 -3.46 -7.61
N GLN A 265 -25.16 -4.33 -7.09
CA GLN A 265 -24.28 -5.18 -7.89
C GLN A 265 -25.06 -6.11 -8.83
N SER A 266 -26.17 -6.70 -8.35
CA SER A 266 -27.00 -7.61 -9.17
C SER A 266 -27.68 -6.92 -10.36
N ALA A 267 -27.90 -5.60 -10.28
CA ALA A 267 -28.54 -4.81 -11.31
C ALA A 267 -27.55 -3.96 -12.14
N GLN A 268 -26.26 -3.97 -11.77
CA GLN A 268 -25.25 -3.04 -12.28
C GLN A 268 -25.13 -3.07 -13.81
N ASP A 269 -24.99 -4.25 -14.42
CA ASP A 269 -24.80 -4.37 -15.86
C ASP A 269 -25.97 -3.80 -16.66
N VAL A 270 -27.21 -4.04 -16.19
CA VAL A 270 -28.43 -3.51 -16.80
C VAL A 270 -28.48 -1.99 -16.64
N ILE A 271 -28.24 -1.49 -15.43
CA ILE A 271 -28.25 -0.06 -15.14
C ILE A 271 -27.22 0.68 -16.00
N VAL A 272 -25.98 0.18 -16.04
CA VAL A 272 -24.88 0.75 -16.83
C VAL A 272 -25.25 0.78 -18.31
N SER A 273 -25.72 -0.35 -18.86
CA SER A 273 -26.05 -0.46 -20.29
C SER A 273 -27.19 0.48 -20.69
N GLU A 274 -28.27 0.54 -19.91
CA GLU A 274 -29.42 1.41 -20.19
C GLU A 274 -29.06 2.88 -20.10
N ALA A 275 -28.36 3.29 -19.03
CA ALA A 275 -28.00 4.68 -18.81
C ALA A 275 -26.92 5.15 -19.81
N ALA A 276 -25.92 4.31 -20.12
CA ALA A 276 -24.89 4.63 -21.10
C ALA A 276 -25.49 4.86 -22.48
N TYR A 277 -26.38 3.99 -22.94
CA TYR A 277 -27.05 4.14 -24.22
C TYR A 277 -27.85 5.44 -24.31
N ARG A 278 -28.62 5.77 -23.26
CA ARG A 278 -29.43 7.00 -23.20
C ARG A 278 -28.57 8.26 -23.21
N ILE A 279 -27.52 8.31 -22.39
CA ILE A 279 -26.62 9.46 -22.32
C ILE A 279 -25.87 9.64 -23.64
N ALA A 280 -25.29 8.56 -24.17
CA ALA A 280 -24.55 8.58 -25.42
C ALA A 280 -25.40 9.06 -26.60
N THR A 281 -26.64 8.57 -26.72
CA THR A 281 -27.57 9.00 -27.78
C THR A 281 -28.02 10.45 -27.63
N THR A 282 -28.11 10.96 -26.40
CA THR A 282 -28.50 12.36 -26.13
C THR A 282 -27.37 13.34 -26.42
N ASN A 283 -26.12 12.96 -26.10
CA ASN A 283 -24.96 13.86 -26.17
C ASN A 283 -24.05 13.63 -27.40
N GLY A 284 -24.31 12.58 -28.20
CA GLY A 284 -23.45 12.22 -29.32
C GLY A 284 -22.09 11.64 -28.89
N GLU A 285 -22.06 10.96 -27.74
CA GLU A 285 -20.84 10.39 -27.15
C GLU A 285 -20.68 8.90 -27.47
N ASP A 286 -19.47 8.38 -27.24
CA ASP A 286 -19.21 6.94 -27.34
C ASP A 286 -19.82 6.16 -26.17
N VAL A 287 -20.68 5.18 -26.47
CA VAL A 287 -21.40 4.40 -25.45
C VAL A 287 -20.45 3.68 -24.49
N GLN A 288 -19.30 3.19 -24.95
CA GLN A 288 -18.36 2.46 -24.10
C GLN A 288 -17.68 3.40 -23.11
N GLN A 289 -17.27 4.58 -23.57
CA GLN A 289 -16.70 5.61 -22.69
C GLN A 289 -17.71 6.04 -21.60
N VAL A 290 -18.97 6.26 -21.96
CA VAL A 290 -20.02 6.63 -20.99
C VAL A 290 -20.29 5.48 -20.02
N ALA A 291 -20.31 4.23 -20.49
CA ALA A 291 -20.50 3.06 -19.64
C ALA A 291 -19.40 2.93 -18.58
N VAL A 292 -18.14 3.24 -18.93
CA VAL A 292 -17.01 3.26 -17.98
C VAL A 292 -17.24 4.31 -16.88
N GLU A 293 -17.62 5.54 -17.24
CA GLU A 293 -17.88 6.60 -16.26
C GLU A 293 -19.07 6.28 -15.33
N ILE A 294 -20.15 5.71 -15.87
CA ILE A 294 -21.26 5.23 -15.03
C ILE A 294 -20.79 4.10 -14.11
N GLY A 295 -19.97 3.17 -14.61
CA GLY A 295 -19.38 2.11 -13.81
C GLY A 295 -18.58 2.66 -12.62
N TRP A 296 -17.79 3.72 -12.82
CA TRP A 296 -17.09 4.40 -11.73
C TRP A 296 -18.07 5.02 -10.73
N LEU A 297 -19.06 5.78 -11.20
CA LEU A 297 -20.06 6.38 -10.33
C LEU A 297 -20.77 5.32 -9.45
N LEU A 298 -21.18 4.20 -10.02
CA LEU A 298 -21.82 3.11 -9.27
C LEU A 298 -20.85 2.46 -8.26
N ALA A 299 -19.56 2.41 -8.55
CA ALA A 299 -18.57 1.91 -7.59
C ALA A 299 -18.43 2.82 -6.36
N TYR A 300 -18.38 4.15 -6.55
CA TYR A 300 -18.38 5.10 -5.43
C TYR A 300 -19.69 5.08 -4.64
N LEU A 301 -20.81 4.87 -5.33
CA LEU A 301 -22.12 4.71 -4.70
C LEU A 301 -22.16 3.44 -3.85
N ASN A 302 -21.60 2.35 -4.34
CA ASN A 302 -21.51 1.09 -3.61
C ASN A 302 -20.70 1.22 -2.31
N ASP A 303 -19.59 1.95 -2.32
CA ASP A 303 -18.83 2.23 -1.10
C ASP A 303 -19.57 3.15 -0.12
N SER A 304 -20.31 4.13 -0.65
CA SER A 304 -21.12 5.03 0.16
C SER A 304 -22.27 4.28 0.84
N LEU A 305 -22.96 3.39 0.11
CA LEU A 305 -23.99 2.50 0.66
C LEU A 305 -23.43 1.53 1.70
N ALA A 306 -22.21 1.02 1.50
CA ALA A 306 -21.59 0.07 2.41
C ALA A 306 -21.19 0.69 3.75
N THR A 307 -21.00 2.01 3.79
CA THR A 307 -20.48 2.75 4.95
C THR A 307 -21.48 3.74 5.53
N ASP A 308 -22.61 3.94 4.87
CA ASP A 308 -23.58 5.02 5.14
C ASP A 308 -22.91 6.41 5.18
N ASP A 309 -21.93 6.62 4.28
CA ASP A 309 -21.17 7.86 4.17
C ASP A 309 -21.21 8.40 2.75
N ALA A 310 -21.91 9.53 2.55
CA ALA A 310 -22.00 10.21 1.27
C ALA A 310 -20.68 10.88 0.83
N SER A 311 -19.67 10.97 1.69
CA SER A 311 -18.41 11.69 1.42
C SER A 311 -17.66 11.13 0.20
N TYR A 312 -17.73 9.82 -0.05
CA TYR A 312 -17.09 9.21 -1.22
C TYR A 312 -17.73 9.67 -2.52
N MET A 313 -19.07 9.71 -2.57
CA MET A 313 -19.82 10.24 -3.70
C MET A 313 -19.60 11.74 -3.89
N VAL A 314 -19.57 12.52 -2.81
CA VAL A 314 -19.25 13.96 -2.85
C VAL A 314 -17.89 14.21 -3.49
N ASN A 315 -16.86 13.48 -3.04
CA ASN A 315 -15.50 13.63 -3.55
C ASN A 315 -15.43 13.27 -5.03
N TYR A 316 -16.00 12.14 -5.44
CA TYR A 316 -16.01 11.74 -6.84
C TYR A 316 -16.73 12.75 -7.73
N MET A 317 -17.93 13.21 -7.35
CA MET A 317 -18.66 14.22 -8.13
C MET A 317 -17.90 15.53 -8.26
N GLN A 318 -17.24 15.99 -7.19
CA GLN A 318 -16.42 17.21 -7.23
C GLN A 318 -15.26 17.05 -8.21
N THR A 319 -14.57 15.91 -8.18
CA THR A 319 -13.47 15.67 -9.10
C THR A 319 -13.92 15.56 -10.55
N ILE A 320 -15.03 14.87 -10.83
CA ILE A 320 -15.59 14.82 -12.19
C ILE A 320 -16.07 16.20 -12.65
N GLN A 321 -16.69 16.99 -11.77
CA GLN A 321 -17.11 18.35 -12.11
C GLN A 321 -15.91 19.23 -12.48
N GLN A 322 -14.82 19.19 -11.69
CA GLN A 322 -13.59 19.92 -12.00
C GLN A 322 -13.01 19.51 -13.36
N ARG A 323 -13.06 18.21 -13.69
CA ARG A 323 -12.62 17.70 -15.00
C ARG A 323 -13.53 18.17 -16.13
N PHE A 324 -14.84 18.15 -15.92
CA PHE A 324 -15.82 18.64 -16.89
C PHE A 324 -15.61 20.13 -17.17
N ASP A 325 -15.43 20.94 -16.12
CA ASP A 325 -15.16 22.38 -16.22
C ASP A 325 -13.83 22.66 -16.95
N ALA A 326 -12.86 21.76 -16.83
CA ALA A 326 -11.58 21.81 -17.56
C ALA A 326 -11.64 21.24 -19.00
N GLY A 327 -12.80 20.75 -19.46
CA GLY A 327 -12.97 20.10 -20.76
C GLY A 327 -12.35 18.70 -20.87
N ALA A 328 -11.97 18.10 -19.73
CA ALA A 328 -11.35 16.78 -19.63
C ALA A 328 -12.34 15.64 -19.31
N ALA A 329 -13.62 15.97 -19.13
CA ALA A 329 -14.72 15.03 -19.05
C ALA A 329 -15.87 15.49 -19.97
N SER A 330 -16.57 14.56 -20.59
CA SER A 330 -17.63 14.85 -21.57
C SER A 330 -18.99 15.13 -20.93
N ILE A 331 -19.23 14.63 -19.71
CA ILE A 331 -20.54 14.69 -19.05
C ILE A 331 -20.43 15.31 -17.66
N ALA A 332 -21.35 16.23 -17.36
CA ALA A 332 -21.50 16.78 -16.03
C ALA A 332 -22.05 15.70 -15.06
N PRO A 333 -21.41 15.48 -13.90
CA PRO A 333 -21.71 14.35 -13.01
C PRO A 333 -23.16 14.37 -12.49
N TRP A 334 -23.71 15.56 -12.25
CA TRP A 334 -25.09 15.70 -11.76
C TRP A 334 -26.14 15.34 -12.82
N HIS A 335 -25.84 15.59 -14.10
CA HIS A 335 -26.70 15.20 -15.19
C HIS A 335 -26.75 13.67 -15.35
N THR A 336 -25.59 13.01 -15.23
CA THR A 336 -25.48 11.54 -15.21
C THR A 336 -26.36 10.93 -14.11
N TYR A 337 -26.35 11.50 -12.91
CA TYR A 337 -27.18 11.00 -11.81
C TYR A 337 -28.69 11.09 -12.10
N LEU A 338 -29.18 12.24 -12.58
CA LEU A 338 -30.60 12.40 -12.87
C LEU A 338 -31.11 11.37 -13.88
N LEU A 339 -30.27 11.00 -14.86
CA LEU A 339 -30.57 9.96 -15.83
C LEU A 339 -30.49 8.55 -15.26
N LEU A 340 -29.70 8.32 -14.21
CA LEU A 340 -29.63 7.06 -13.50
C LEU A 340 -30.81 6.82 -12.56
N ALA A 341 -31.43 7.87 -12.02
CA ALA A 341 -32.56 7.75 -11.09
C ALA A 341 -33.71 6.89 -11.66
N GLU A 342 -34.10 7.12 -12.92
CA GLU A 342 -35.11 6.30 -13.61
C GLU A 342 -34.67 4.85 -13.81
N SER A 343 -33.38 4.60 -13.96
CA SER A 343 -32.84 3.25 -14.09
C SER A 343 -32.84 2.53 -12.74
N PHE A 344 -32.53 3.24 -11.66
CA PHE A 344 -32.63 2.70 -10.30
C PHE A 344 -34.07 2.32 -9.95
N GLU A 345 -35.05 3.18 -10.23
CA GLU A 345 -36.47 2.89 -9.95
C GLU A 345 -37.00 1.64 -10.66
N ARG A 346 -36.48 1.34 -11.85
CA ARG A 346 -36.90 0.18 -12.65
C ARG A 346 -36.20 -1.11 -12.26
N ASN A 347 -34.92 -1.04 -11.86
CA ASN A 347 -34.06 -2.21 -11.70
C ASN A 347 -33.72 -2.55 -10.25
N LEU A 348 -34.01 -1.68 -9.28
CA LEU A 348 -33.71 -1.89 -7.88
C LEU A 348 -34.97 -1.99 -7.02
N PRO A 349 -34.92 -2.73 -5.89
CA PRO A 349 -36.01 -2.75 -4.94
C PRO A 349 -36.18 -1.37 -4.27
N ARG A 350 -37.41 -1.03 -3.87
CA ARG A 350 -37.76 0.30 -3.34
C ARG A 350 -36.86 0.77 -2.18
N TYR A 351 -36.47 -0.12 -1.28
CA TYR A 351 -35.60 0.23 -0.15
C TYR A 351 -34.21 0.68 -0.61
N ALA A 352 -33.65 0.06 -1.66
CA ALA A 352 -32.36 0.43 -2.21
C ALA A 352 -32.43 1.76 -2.96
N VAL A 353 -33.51 1.99 -3.72
CA VAL A 353 -33.77 3.28 -4.38
C VAL A 353 -33.84 4.42 -3.36
N GLN A 354 -34.56 4.22 -2.25
CA GLN A 354 -34.67 5.22 -1.18
C GLN A 354 -33.32 5.51 -0.51
N ALA A 355 -32.52 4.49 -0.24
CA ALA A 355 -31.18 4.66 0.34
C ALA A 355 -30.25 5.43 -0.61
N ILE A 356 -30.25 5.07 -1.91
CA ILE A 356 -29.48 5.78 -2.93
C ILE A 356 -29.93 7.24 -3.02
N ALA A 357 -31.24 7.51 -3.12
CA ALA A 357 -31.76 8.88 -3.19
C ALA A 357 -31.30 9.72 -1.99
N THR A 358 -31.38 9.17 -0.78
CA THR A 358 -30.95 9.85 0.46
C THR A 358 -29.45 10.21 0.44
N LEU A 359 -28.59 9.27 0.03
CA LEU A 359 -27.15 9.53 -0.09
C LEU A 359 -26.86 10.59 -1.15
N MET A 360 -27.57 10.53 -2.27
CA MET A 360 -27.37 11.44 -3.39
C MET A 360 -27.84 12.86 -3.08
N ASP A 361 -28.97 13.02 -2.38
CA ASP A 361 -29.44 14.33 -1.89
C ASP A 361 -28.46 14.96 -0.89
N THR A 362 -27.88 14.12 -0.02
CA THR A 362 -26.80 14.53 0.91
C THR A 362 -25.56 14.97 0.13
N ALA A 363 -25.20 14.23 -0.92
CA ALA A 363 -24.04 14.57 -1.75
C ALA A 363 -24.26 15.87 -2.56
N ALA A 364 -25.48 16.08 -3.08
CA ALA A 364 -25.87 17.27 -3.83
C ALA A 364 -25.76 18.54 -2.98
N SER A 365 -26.39 18.51 -1.81
CA SER A 365 -26.45 19.65 -0.89
C SER A 365 -25.06 20.05 -0.39
N THR A 366 -24.22 19.07 -0.10
CA THR A 366 -22.82 19.29 0.30
C THR A 366 -21.99 19.91 -0.83
N SER A 367 -22.17 19.45 -2.06
CA SER A 367 -21.41 19.94 -3.23
C SER A 367 -21.80 21.36 -3.64
N GLN A 368 -23.09 21.70 -3.61
CA GLN A 368 -23.57 23.06 -3.90
C GLN A 368 -23.13 24.09 -2.85
N THR A 369 -22.99 23.67 -1.60
CA THR A 369 -22.50 24.55 -0.53
C THR A 369 -21.03 24.92 -0.75
N ARG A 370 -20.22 23.99 -1.26
CA ARG A 370 -18.78 24.24 -1.53
C ARG A 370 -18.52 25.08 -2.77
N SER A 371 -19.32 24.95 -3.83
CA SER A 371 -19.15 25.77 -5.04
C SER A 371 -19.50 27.26 -4.85
N ARG A 372 -20.19 27.60 -3.77
CA ARG A 372 -20.52 28.99 -3.39
C ARG A 372 -19.48 29.67 -2.50
N LEU A 373 -18.49 28.93 -2.00
CA LEU A 373 -17.39 29.51 -1.23
C LEU A 373 -16.32 30.03 -2.20
N PRO A 374 -15.85 31.28 -2.08
CA PRO A 374 -14.80 31.80 -2.94
C PRO A 374 -13.55 30.92 -2.81
N ALA A 375 -12.96 30.55 -3.96
CA ALA A 375 -11.68 29.85 -4.01
C ALA A 375 -10.65 30.64 -3.19
N ARG A 376 -10.08 30.00 -2.17
CA ARG A 376 -9.06 30.58 -1.30
C ARG A 376 -7.68 30.45 -1.91
#